data_AF-J0N9A3-F1
#
_entry.id   AF-J0N9A3-F1
#
_cell.length_a   1.000
_cell.length_b   1.000
_cell.length_c   1.000
_cell.angle_alpha   90.00
_cell.angle_beta   90.00
_cell.angle_gamma   90.00
#
_symmetry.space_group_name_H-M   'P 1'
#
loop_
_entity.id
_entity.type
_entity.pdbx_description
1 polymer ?
#
loop_
_entity_poly.entity_id
_entity_poly.type
_entity_poly.pdbx_seq_one_letter_code
_entity_poly.pdbx_strand_id
1 'polypeptide(L)'
;MSFRINTNIAALTSHAVGVQNNRDLSSSLEKLSSGLRINKAADDSSGMAIADSLRSQSANLGQAIRNANDAIGMVQTADKAMDEQIKILDTIKTKAVQAAQDGQTLESRRALQSDIQRLLEELDNIANTTSFNGQQMLSGSFSNKEFQIGAYSNTTVKASIGSTSSDKIGHVRMETSSFSGAGMLASAAAQNLTEVGLNFKQVNGVNDYKIETVRISTSAGTGIGALSEIINRFSNTLGVRASYNVMATGGTPVQSGTVRELTINGVEIGTVNDVHKNDADGRLTNAINSVKDRTGVEASMDIQGRINLHSIDGRAISVHAASASGQVFGGGNFAGISGTQHAVIGRLTLTRTDARDIIVSGVNFSHVGFHSAQGVAEYTVNLRAVRGIFDANVASAAGANANGAQAETNSQGIGAGVTSLKGAMIVMDMADSARTQLDKIRSDMGSVQMELVTTINNISVTQVNVKAAESQIRDVDFAEESANFSKYNILAQSGSFAMAQANAVQQNVLRLLQ
;
A
#
# COMPACT_ATOMS: atom_id res chain seq x y z
N MET A 1 -93.58 15.85 -32.36
CA MET A 1 -93.22 16.81 -31.29
C MET A 1 -93.29 18.23 -31.86
N SER A 2 -94.24 19.01 -31.34
CA SER A 2 -94.39 20.48 -31.35
C SER A 2 -93.33 21.29 -32.12
N PHE A 3 -93.72 21.88 -33.26
CA PHE A 3 -93.01 22.99 -33.90
C PHE A 3 -93.01 24.21 -32.97
N ARG A 4 -92.02 24.30 -32.07
CA ARG A 4 -91.75 25.49 -31.25
C ARG A 4 -90.80 26.40 -32.02
N ILE A 5 -91.19 27.65 -32.25
CA ILE A 5 -90.48 28.59 -33.16
C ILE A 5 -89.38 29.37 -32.43
N ASN A 6 -89.59 29.79 -31.18
CA ASN A 6 -88.62 30.59 -30.42
C ASN A 6 -87.40 29.80 -29.90
N THR A 7 -87.47 28.46 -29.84
CA THR A 7 -86.37 27.64 -29.32
C THR A 7 -86.02 26.56 -30.33
N ASN A 8 -85.00 26.85 -31.17
CA ASN A 8 -84.51 25.90 -32.16
C ASN A 8 -83.59 24.86 -31.52
N ILE A 9 -84.15 23.71 -31.18
CA ILE A 9 -83.39 22.62 -30.55
C ILE A 9 -82.32 22.07 -31.52
N ALA A 10 -82.57 22.06 -32.84
CA ALA A 10 -81.62 21.57 -33.84
C ALA A 10 -80.38 22.50 -33.97
N ALA A 11 -80.57 23.82 -33.90
CA ALA A 11 -79.47 24.76 -33.89
C ALA A 11 -78.68 24.72 -32.57
N LEU A 12 -79.35 24.61 -31.42
CA LEU A 12 -78.70 24.51 -30.11
C LEU A 12 -77.87 23.23 -29.97
N THR A 13 -78.40 22.09 -30.46
CA THR A 13 -77.66 20.82 -30.47
C THR A 13 -76.48 20.85 -31.44
N SER A 14 -76.66 21.37 -32.66
CA SER A 14 -75.57 21.56 -33.62
C SER A 14 -74.49 22.51 -33.07
N HIS A 15 -74.88 23.53 -32.30
CA HIS A 15 -73.96 24.43 -31.62
C HIS A 15 -73.18 23.78 -30.49
N ALA A 16 -73.84 23.02 -29.63
CA ALA A 16 -73.16 22.25 -28.59
C ALA A 16 -72.12 21.28 -29.18
N VAL A 17 -72.48 20.55 -30.25
CA VAL A 17 -71.58 19.61 -30.94
C VAL A 17 -70.43 20.35 -31.64
N GLY A 18 -70.70 21.48 -32.30
CA GLY A 18 -69.67 22.30 -32.96
C GLY A 18 -68.65 22.88 -31.98
N VAL A 19 -69.10 23.37 -30.81
CA VAL A 19 -68.20 23.85 -29.75
C VAL A 19 -67.35 22.71 -29.18
N GLN A 20 -67.93 21.53 -29.00
CA GLN A 20 -67.18 20.36 -28.54
C GLN A 20 -66.08 19.98 -29.55
N ASN A 21 -66.43 19.87 -30.83
CA ASN A 21 -65.47 19.54 -31.87
C ASN A 21 -64.35 20.60 -32.00
N ASN A 22 -64.66 21.89 -31.80
CA ASN A 22 -63.65 22.95 -31.83
C ASN A 22 -62.66 22.85 -30.65
N ARG A 23 -63.11 22.37 -29.47
CA ARG A 23 -62.22 22.07 -28.35
C ARG A 23 -61.30 20.89 -28.66
N ASP A 24 -61.85 19.83 -29.26
CA ASP A 24 -61.09 18.63 -29.62
C ASP A 24 -60.05 18.95 -30.71
N LEU A 25 -60.41 19.75 -31.71
CA LEU A 25 -59.50 20.28 -32.73
C LEU A 25 -58.36 21.11 -32.12
N SER A 26 -58.67 22.02 -31.19
CA SER A 26 -57.67 22.84 -30.51
C SER A 26 -56.71 21.99 -29.65
N SER A 27 -57.25 20.98 -28.95
CA SER A 27 -56.45 20.04 -28.15
C SER A 27 -55.49 19.21 -29.03
N SER A 28 -55.99 18.70 -30.16
CA SER A 28 -55.18 17.95 -31.12
C SER A 28 -54.05 18.81 -31.72
N LEU A 29 -54.35 20.07 -32.05
CA LEU A 29 -53.34 21.03 -32.51
C LEU A 29 -52.30 21.36 -31.44
N GLU A 30 -52.70 21.48 -30.17
CA GLU A 30 -51.80 21.68 -29.03
C GLU A 30 -50.83 20.50 -28.85
N LYS A 31 -51.32 19.25 -28.99
CA LYS A 31 -50.50 18.04 -28.93
C LYS A 31 -49.55 17.91 -30.12
N LEU A 32 -50.02 18.15 -31.34
CA LEU A 32 -49.18 18.17 -32.55
C LEU A 32 -48.09 19.24 -32.48
N SER A 33 -48.40 20.41 -31.94
CA SER A 33 -47.44 21.51 -31.82
C SER A 33 -46.39 21.27 -30.73
N SER A 34 -46.78 20.66 -29.61
CA SER A 34 -45.86 20.38 -28.49
C SER A 34 -45.09 19.07 -28.66
N GLY A 35 -45.60 18.14 -29.46
CA GLY A 35 -45.09 16.77 -29.56
C GLY A 35 -45.41 15.92 -28.33
N LEU A 36 -46.21 16.42 -27.39
CA LEU A 36 -46.55 15.75 -26.14
C LEU A 36 -48.04 15.41 -26.12
N ARG A 37 -48.36 14.18 -25.72
CA ARG A 37 -49.73 13.72 -25.48
C ARG A 37 -50.33 14.38 -24.24
N ILE A 38 -49.49 14.62 -23.22
CA ILE A 38 -49.86 15.22 -21.93
C ILE A 38 -49.14 16.58 -21.82
N ASN A 39 -49.85 17.67 -22.11
CA ASN A 39 -49.26 19.02 -22.04
C ASN A 39 -49.63 19.74 -20.74
N LYS A 40 -50.83 19.49 -20.22
CA LYS A 40 -51.35 20.05 -18.96
C LYS A 40 -51.85 18.95 -18.04
N ALA A 41 -51.84 19.21 -16.73
CA ALA A 41 -52.29 18.25 -15.71
C ALA A 41 -53.76 17.81 -15.86
N ALA A 42 -54.56 18.58 -16.62
CA ALA A 42 -55.94 18.25 -16.93
C ALA A 42 -56.09 17.14 -17.99
N ASP A 43 -55.05 16.87 -18.80
CA ASP A 43 -55.10 15.84 -19.84
C ASP A 43 -54.99 14.43 -19.23
N ASP A 44 -54.07 14.25 -18.28
CA ASP A 44 -53.94 13.05 -17.44
C ASP A 44 -53.08 13.39 -16.20
N SER A 45 -53.72 13.59 -15.05
CA SER A 45 -53.03 13.98 -13.82
C SER A 45 -52.10 12.88 -13.29
N SER A 46 -52.48 11.61 -13.46
CA SER A 46 -51.69 10.47 -13.01
C SER A 46 -50.51 10.20 -13.94
N GLY A 47 -50.74 10.25 -15.26
CA GLY A 47 -49.70 10.14 -16.27
C GLY A 47 -48.67 11.27 -16.18
N MET A 48 -49.11 12.50 -15.90
CA MET A 48 -48.19 13.63 -15.68
C MET A 48 -47.31 13.42 -14.44
N ALA A 49 -47.87 12.94 -13.33
CA ALA A 49 -47.11 12.69 -12.11
C ALA A 49 -46.03 11.60 -12.30
N ILE A 50 -46.36 10.51 -13.01
CA ILE A 50 -45.41 9.44 -13.31
C ILE A 50 -44.35 9.93 -14.30
N ALA A 51 -44.75 10.63 -15.37
CA ALA A 51 -43.82 11.17 -16.35
C ALA A 51 -42.83 12.17 -15.71
N ASP A 52 -43.28 13.06 -14.84
CA ASP A 52 -42.40 14.01 -14.15
C ASP A 52 -41.46 13.30 -13.15
N SER A 53 -41.92 12.22 -12.51
CA SER A 53 -41.06 11.37 -11.66
C SER A 53 -39.96 10.68 -12.48
N LEU A 54 -40.31 10.06 -13.60
CA LEU A 54 -39.35 9.40 -14.51
C LEU A 54 -38.38 10.42 -15.15
N ARG A 55 -38.87 11.61 -15.51
CA ARG A 55 -38.04 12.71 -16.01
C ARG A 55 -37.00 13.15 -14.99
N SER A 56 -37.43 13.34 -13.73
CA SER A 56 -36.55 13.68 -12.61
C SER A 56 -35.50 12.58 -12.38
N GLN A 57 -35.92 11.32 -12.38
CA GLN A 57 -35.02 10.19 -12.26
C GLN A 57 -34.00 10.14 -13.40
N SER A 58 -34.42 10.31 -14.65
CA SER A 58 -33.56 10.35 -15.83
C SER A 58 -32.53 11.49 -15.78
N ALA A 59 -32.95 12.68 -15.33
CA ALA A 59 -32.07 13.83 -15.14
C ALA A 59 -31.02 13.56 -14.05
N ASN A 60 -31.44 12.97 -12.92
CA ASN A 60 -30.55 12.61 -11.82
C ASN A 60 -29.55 11.52 -12.23
N LEU A 61 -29.99 10.48 -12.95
CA LEU A 61 -29.08 9.46 -13.53
C LEU A 61 -28.08 10.10 -14.50
N GLY A 62 -28.51 11.09 -15.30
CA GLY A 62 -27.62 11.84 -16.17
C GLY A 62 -26.53 12.63 -15.43
N GLN A 63 -26.86 13.22 -14.28
CA GLN A 63 -25.86 13.87 -13.42
C GLN A 63 -24.97 12.84 -12.72
N ALA A 64 -25.52 11.70 -12.29
CA ALA A 64 -24.77 10.61 -11.69
C ALA A 64 -23.70 10.04 -12.65
N ILE A 65 -24.01 9.88 -13.94
CA ILE A 65 -23.03 9.48 -14.95
C ILE A 65 -21.89 10.51 -15.04
N ARG A 66 -22.19 11.81 -15.01
CA ARG A 66 -21.15 12.86 -14.99
C ARG A 66 -20.29 12.79 -13.74
N ASN A 67 -20.92 12.69 -12.56
CA ASN A 67 -20.21 12.55 -11.28
C ASN A 67 -19.27 11.32 -11.28
N ALA A 68 -19.71 10.20 -11.85
CA ALA A 68 -18.89 8.99 -11.95
C ALA A 68 -17.71 9.17 -12.93
N ASN A 69 -17.91 9.87 -14.05
CA ASN A 69 -16.82 10.21 -14.97
C ASN A 69 -15.80 11.16 -14.33
N ASP A 70 -16.26 12.14 -13.54
CA ASP A 70 -15.38 13.01 -12.76
C ASP A 70 -14.57 12.20 -11.75
N ALA A 71 -15.21 11.27 -11.03
CA ALA A 71 -14.55 10.35 -10.11
C ALA A 71 -13.47 9.49 -10.81
N ILE A 72 -13.76 8.97 -12.00
CA ILE A 72 -12.77 8.24 -12.82
C ILE A 72 -11.60 9.16 -13.18
N GLY A 73 -11.86 10.39 -13.64
CA GLY A 73 -10.82 11.36 -13.96
C GLY A 73 -9.93 11.69 -12.76
N MET A 74 -10.51 11.82 -11.58
CA MET A 74 -9.79 12.03 -10.32
C MET A 74 -8.88 10.85 -9.98
N VAL A 75 -9.43 9.63 -9.97
CA VAL A 75 -8.66 8.41 -9.64
C VAL A 75 -7.54 8.17 -10.66
N GLN A 76 -7.79 8.39 -11.96
CA GLN A 76 -6.75 8.28 -12.99
C GLN A 76 -5.65 9.32 -12.85
N THR A 77 -5.98 10.54 -12.44
CA THR A 77 -4.98 11.59 -12.17
C THR A 77 -4.06 11.16 -11.03
N ALA A 78 -4.63 10.62 -9.96
CA ALA A 78 -3.86 10.07 -8.85
C ALA A 78 -3.00 8.85 -9.27
N ASP A 79 -3.55 7.92 -10.05
CA ASP A 79 -2.83 6.70 -10.48
C ASP A 79 -1.61 7.03 -11.34
N LYS A 80 -1.77 7.96 -12.30
CA LYS A 80 -0.66 8.40 -13.15
C LYS A 80 0.43 9.14 -12.37
N ALA A 81 0.06 9.92 -11.36
CA ALA A 81 1.03 10.56 -10.49
C ALA A 81 1.79 9.53 -9.63
N MET A 82 1.11 8.49 -9.12
CA MET A 82 1.75 7.39 -8.40
C MET A 82 2.70 6.55 -9.27
N ASP A 83 2.42 6.43 -10.57
CA ASP A 83 3.33 5.74 -11.50
C ASP A 83 4.72 6.38 -11.53
N GLU A 84 4.79 7.72 -11.46
CA GLU A 84 6.06 8.44 -11.34
C GLU A 84 6.73 8.22 -9.98
N GLN A 85 5.97 8.16 -8.88
CA GLN A 85 6.52 7.81 -7.57
C GLN A 85 7.16 6.41 -7.57
N ILE A 86 6.54 5.44 -8.25
CA ILE A 86 7.09 4.08 -8.37
C ILE A 86 8.42 4.08 -9.16
N LYS A 87 8.50 4.82 -10.28
CA LYS A 87 9.75 4.96 -11.04
C LYS A 87 10.86 5.63 -10.22
N ILE A 88 10.50 6.61 -9.40
CA ILE A 88 11.43 7.26 -8.46
C ILE A 88 11.93 6.24 -7.43
N LEU A 89 11.04 5.43 -6.83
CA LEU A 89 11.42 4.39 -5.87
C LEU A 89 12.34 3.33 -6.50
N ASP A 90 12.11 2.92 -7.75
CA ASP A 90 13.00 2.00 -8.47
C ASP A 90 14.40 2.59 -8.68
N THR A 91 14.45 3.89 -8.98
CA THR A 91 15.72 4.61 -9.12
C THR A 91 16.45 4.70 -7.79
N ILE A 92 15.73 5.00 -6.69
CA ILE A 92 16.29 5.01 -5.32
C ILE A 92 16.84 3.63 -4.97
N LYS A 93 16.08 2.56 -5.23
CA LYS A 93 16.54 1.17 -4.99
C LYS A 93 17.81 0.86 -5.79
N THR A 94 17.84 1.23 -7.07
CA THR A 94 19.00 1.01 -7.94
C THR A 94 20.25 1.73 -7.41
N LYS A 95 20.11 2.99 -6.97
CA LYS A 95 21.20 3.75 -6.35
C LYS A 95 21.63 3.17 -5.01
N ALA A 96 20.70 2.64 -4.21
CA ALA A 96 21.01 1.94 -2.97
C ALA A 96 21.81 0.66 -3.24
N VAL A 97 21.41 -0.14 -4.26
CA VAL A 97 22.17 -1.31 -4.73
C VAL A 97 23.58 -0.92 -5.17
N GLN A 98 23.71 0.17 -5.94
CA GLN A 98 25.01 0.70 -6.34
C GLN A 98 25.87 1.16 -5.15
N ALA A 99 25.27 1.74 -4.11
CA ALA A 99 25.98 2.16 -2.90
C ALA A 99 26.41 0.99 -2.01
N ALA A 100 25.69 -0.14 -2.07
CA ALA A 100 25.94 -1.34 -1.29
C ALA A 100 27.12 -2.19 -1.80
N GLN A 101 27.75 -1.86 -2.92
CA GLN A 101 28.99 -2.52 -3.30
C GLN A 101 30.18 -1.94 -2.51
N ASP A 102 31.15 -2.79 -2.19
CA ASP A 102 32.32 -2.37 -1.40
C ASP A 102 33.45 -1.73 -2.22
N GLY A 103 33.33 -1.77 -3.55
CA GLY A 103 34.20 -1.00 -4.45
C GLY A 103 33.90 0.51 -4.49
N GLN A 104 32.89 1.00 -3.74
CA GLN A 104 32.59 2.43 -3.61
C GLN A 104 33.35 3.04 -2.44
N THR A 105 33.80 4.29 -2.61
CA THR A 105 34.39 5.08 -1.53
C THR A 105 33.30 5.81 -0.75
N LEU A 106 33.64 6.35 0.42
CA LEU A 106 32.71 7.19 1.19
C LEU A 106 32.24 8.41 0.38
N GLU A 107 33.12 9.01 -0.42
CA GLU A 107 32.79 10.17 -1.26
C GLU A 107 31.79 9.81 -2.37
N SER A 108 31.97 8.67 -3.04
CA SER A 108 31.00 8.24 -4.05
C SER A 108 29.66 7.84 -3.45
N ARG A 109 29.64 7.22 -2.26
CA ARG A 109 28.38 6.96 -1.52
C ARG A 109 27.70 8.27 -1.08
N ARG A 110 28.44 9.31 -0.73
CA ARG A 110 27.88 10.66 -0.45
C ARG A 110 27.22 11.29 -1.67
N ALA A 111 27.82 11.13 -2.86
CA ALA A 111 27.20 11.58 -4.11
C ALA A 111 25.89 10.84 -4.39
N LEU A 112 25.87 9.50 -4.25
CA LEU A 112 24.65 8.70 -4.40
C LEU A 112 23.56 9.09 -3.39
N GLN A 113 23.95 9.40 -2.14
CA GLN A 113 23.04 9.88 -1.11
C GLN A 113 22.41 11.24 -1.49
N SER A 114 23.18 12.15 -2.08
CA SER A 114 22.66 13.44 -2.54
C SER A 114 21.62 13.28 -3.66
N ASP A 115 21.87 12.36 -4.59
CA ASP A 115 20.90 12.02 -5.64
C ASP A 115 19.60 11.45 -5.05
N ILE A 116 19.72 10.50 -4.10
CA ILE A 116 18.57 9.90 -3.42
C ILE A 116 17.78 10.97 -2.66
N GLN A 117 18.43 11.93 -2.02
CA GLN A 117 17.74 13.01 -1.33
C GLN A 117 16.88 13.85 -2.29
N ARG A 118 17.40 14.18 -3.48
CA ARG A 118 16.62 14.92 -4.49
C ARG A 118 15.44 14.10 -5.01
N LEU A 119 15.65 12.80 -5.23
CA LEU A 119 14.58 11.88 -5.63
C LEU A 119 13.47 11.79 -4.56
N LEU A 120 13.83 11.75 -3.28
CA LEU A 120 12.86 11.77 -2.18
C LEU A 120 12.11 13.10 -2.06
N GLU A 121 12.79 14.22 -2.30
CA GLU A 121 12.15 15.54 -2.38
C GLU A 121 11.14 15.59 -3.52
N GLU A 122 11.47 15.02 -4.68
CA GLU A 122 10.53 14.93 -5.81
C GLU A 122 9.35 14.00 -5.54
N LEU A 123 9.59 12.86 -4.88
CA LEU A 123 8.52 11.97 -4.42
C LEU A 123 7.52 12.72 -3.50
N ASP A 124 8.04 13.47 -2.54
CA ASP A 124 7.24 14.30 -1.65
C ASP A 124 6.55 15.46 -2.38
N ASN A 125 7.19 16.06 -3.40
CA ASN A 125 6.55 17.08 -4.23
C ASN A 125 5.34 16.51 -4.97
N ILE A 126 5.47 15.35 -5.61
CA ILE A 126 4.35 14.68 -6.30
C ILE A 126 3.21 14.40 -5.32
N ALA A 127 3.53 13.90 -4.11
CA ALA A 127 2.52 13.60 -3.09
C ALA A 127 1.75 14.85 -2.62
N ASN A 128 2.42 16.00 -2.53
CA ASN A 128 1.85 17.24 -1.99
C ASN A 128 1.27 18.19 -3.05
N THR A 129 1.59 18.00 -4.34
CA THR A 129 1.11 18.87 -5.43
C THR A 129 -0.01 18.24 -6.24
N THR A 130 -0.10 16.90 -6.27
CA THR A 130 -1.15 16.19 -7.01
C THR A 130 -2.52 16.48 -6.41
N SER A 131 -3.26 17.34 -7.10
CA SER A 131 -4.57 17.81 -6.67
C SER A 131 -5.56 17.85 -7.82
N PHE A 132 -6.84 17.72 -7.48
CA PHE A 132 -7.94 17.88 -8.41
C PHE A 132 -8.88 18.96 -7.86
N ASN A 133 -9.02 20.06 -8.60
CA ASN A 133 -9.83 21.21 -8.18
C ASN A 133 -9.52 21.68 -6.73
N GLY A 134 -8.23 21.78 -6.39
CA GLY A 134 -7.76 22.19 -5.07
C GLY A 134 -7.82 21.12 -3.96
N GLN A 135 -8.41 19.95 -4.23
CA GLN A 135 -8.37 18.83 -3.29
C GLN A 135 -7.08 18.03 -3.48
N GLN A 136 -6.31 17.86 -2.41
CA GLN A 136 -5.10 17.02 -2.44
C GLN A 136 -5.48 15.54 -2.48
N MET A 137 -4.89 14.79 -3.42
CA MET A 137 -5.23 13.39 -3.67
C MET A 137 -4.31 12.44 -2.90
N LEU A 138 -3.00 12.72 -2.91
CA LEU A 138 -1.96 11.76 -2.51
C LEU A 138 -1.39 11.98 -1.11
N SER A 139 -1.82 13.04 -0.42
CA SER A 139 -1.37 13.39 0.93
C SER A 139 -2.03 12.54 2.03
N GLY A 140 -3.05 11.75 1.70
CA GLY A 140 -3.88 11.00 2.64
C GLY A 140 -5.11 11.76 3.14
N SER A 141 -5.28 13.04 2.77
CA SER A 141 -6.52 13.80 3.04
C SER A 141 -7.71 13.32 2.21
N PHE A 142 -7.45 12.57 1.14
CA PHE A 142 -8.46 11.98 0.27
C PHE A 142 -9.01 10.67 0.86
N SER A 143 -9.65 10.77 2.02
CA SER A 143 -10.24 9.62 2.73
C SER A 143 -11.76 9.76 2.79
N ASN A 144 -12.46 8.64 2.59
CA ASN A 144 -13.92 8.53 2.64
C ASN A 144 -14.63 9.55 1.74
N LYS A 145 -14.11 9.76 0.51
CA LYS A 145 -14.76 10.64 -0.46
C LYS A 145 -15.91 9.90 -1.11
N GLU A 146 -17.09 10.51 -1.07
CA GLU A 146 -18.32 9.92 -1.59
C GLU A 146 -18.66 10.56 -2.94
N PHE A 147 -18.95 9.73 -3.93
CA PHE A 147 -19.44 10.13 -5.22
C PHE A 147 -20.89 9.70 -5.37
N GLN A 148 -21.81 10.65 -5.50
CA GLN A 148 -23.22 10.38 -5.74
C GLN A 148 -23.41 9.87 -7.17
N ILE A 149 -23.76 8.58 -7.28
CA ILE A 149 -23.89 7.84 -8.53
C ILE A 149 -25.31 7.29 -8.76
N GLY A 150 -26.28 7.56 -7.87
CA GLY A 150 -27.67 7.15 -8.07
C GLY A 150 -28.64 8.31 -8.20
N ALA A 151 -29.87 7.98 -8.61
CA ALA A 151 -30.98 8.93 -8.68
C ALA A 151 -31.60 9.27 -7.31
N TYR A 152 -31.36 8.42 -6.30
CA TYR A 152 -31.88 8.56 -4.94
C TYR A 152 -30.77 8.95 -3.97
N SER A 153 -31.14 9.49 -2.81
CA SER A 153 -30.18 9.87 -1.76
C SER A 153 -29.32 8.69 -1.31
N ASN A 154 -28.09 8.98 -0.93
CA ASN A 154 -27.12 8.03 -0.34
C ASN A 154 -26.74 6.84 -1.23
N THR A 155 -26.98 6.91 -2.54
CA THR A 155 -26.43 5.93 -3.49
C THR A 155 -25.07 6.43 -3.95
N THR A 156 -24.02 6.06 -3.21
CA THR A 156 -22.67 6.58 -3.40
C THR A 156 -21.62 5.48 -3.54
N VAL A 157 -20.55 5.78 -4.29
CA VAL A 157 -19.30 5.00 -4.27
C VAL A 157 -18.31 5.74 -3.41
N LYS A 158 -17.60 5.01 -2.54
CA LYS A 158 -16.56 5.56 -1.67
C LYS A 158 -15.20 5.34 -2.28
N ALA A 159 -14.41 6.40 -2.38
CA ALA A 159 -13.00 6.33 -2.73
C ALA A 159 -12.16 6.84 -1.57
N SER A 160 -11.09 6.11 -1.28
CA SER A 160 -10.06 6.52 -0.35
C SER A 160 -8.71 6.28 -1.01
N ILE A 161 -7.83 7.28 -0.95
CA ILE A 161 -6.45 7.18 -1.41
C ILE A 161 -5.57 7.35 -0.17
N GLY A 162 -4.72 6.35 0.08
CA GLY A 162 -3.77 6.37 1.18
C GLY A 162 -2.73 7.49 1.02
N SER A 163 -2.07 7.86 2.12
CA SER A 163 -0.95 8.78 2.04
C SER A 163 0.24 8.12 1.35
N THR A 164 0.90 8.87 0.45
CA THR A 164 2.08 8.41 -0.31
C THR A 164 3.33 9.23 -0.02
N SER A 165 3.30 10.10 1.00
CA SER A 165 4.46 10.89 1.38
C SER A 165 5.54 10.02 2.02
N SER A 166 6.81 10.43 1.89
CA SER A 166 7.99 9.68 2.36
C SER A 166 7.96 9.32 3.86
N ASP A 167 7.23 10.06 4.69
CA ASP A 167 7.06 9.77 6.11
C ASP A 167 6.02 8.69 6.42
N LYS A 168 5.12 8.39 5.47
CA LYS A 168 4.03 7.44 5.63
C LYS A 168 4.25 6.14 4.85
N ILE A 169 5.29 6.08 4.02
CA ILE A 169 5.65 4.90 3.24
C ILE A 169 7.05 4.37 3.55
N GLY A 170 7.32 3.13 3.10
CA GLY A 170 8.64 2.52 3.21
C GLY A 170 9.02 2.12 4.63
N HIS A 171 8.03 1.67 5.40
CA HIS A 171 8.24 1.19 6.75
C HIS A 171 9.00 -0.13 6.76
N VAL A 172 10.09 -0.19 7.53
CA VAL A 172 10.86 -1.41 7.77
C VAL A 172 11.02 -1.58 9.26
N ARG A 173 10.52 -2.70 9.77
CA ARG A 173 10.74 -3.15 11.15
C ARG A 173 12.00 -4.01 11.19
N MET A 174 12.93 -3.65 12.06
CA MET A 174 14.17 -4.40 12.28
C MET A 174 14.30 -4.75 13.75
N GLU A 175 14.69 -6.00 14.02
CA GLU A 175 14.89 -6.51 15.36
C GLU A 175 16.15 -7.36 15.41
N THR A 176 17.12 -6.99 16.24
CA THR A 176 18.36 -7.75 16.40
C THR A 176 18.51 -8.23 17.83
N SER A 177 18.86 -9.51 17.98
CA SER A 177 19.06 -10.16 19.27
C SER A 177 20.09 -9.44 20.16
N SER A 178 19.94 -9.52 21.48
CA SER A 178 20.82 -8.82 22.43
C SER A 178 22.26 -9.35 22.41
N PHE A 179 23.25 -8.45 22.51
CA PHE A 179 24.66 -8.82 22.72
C PHE A 179 25.13 -8.71 24.18
N SER A 180 24.31 -8.14 25.07
CA SER A 180 24.65 -7.88 26.48
C SER A 180 23.91 -8.79 27.46
N GLY A 181 23.02 -9.67 26.99
CA GLY A 181 22.29 -10.59 27.86
C GLY A 181 23.21 -11.54 28.63
N ALA A 182 22.83 -11.89 29.86
CA ALA A 182 23.63 -12.72 30.78
C ALA A 182 24.09 -14.09 30.19
N GLY A 183 23.44 -14.60 29.14
CA GLY A 183 23.86 -15.78 28.39
C GLY A 183 24.50 -15.51 27.02
N MET A 184 24.53 -14.26 26.55
CA MET A 184 25.13 -13.86 25.26
C MET A 184 26.54 -13.29 25.41
N LEU A 185 26.97 -13.05 26.65
CA LEU A 185 28.38 -12.80 26.96
C LEU A 185 29.22 -14.01 26.54
N ALA A 186 30.36 -13.77 25.90
CA ALA A 186 31.16 -14.80 25.24
C ALA A 186 31.54 -16.00 26.15
N SER A 187 31.82 -15.78 27.42
CA SER A 187 32.13 -16.87 28.36
C SER A 187 30.90 -17.54 29.01
N ALA A 188 29.71 -16.94 28.90
CA ALA A 188 28.46 -17.55 29.36
C ALA A 188 27.72 -18.27 28.21
N ALA A 189 27.98 -17.87 26.97
CA ALA A 189 27.32 -18.37 25.76
C ALA A 189 27.70 -19.81 25.39
N ALA A 190 28.71 -20.43 26.01
CA ALA A 190 28.94 -21.87 25.84
C ALA A 190 27.77 -22.72 26.38
N GLN A 191 27.06 -22.24 27.41
CA GLN A 191 25.85 -22.90 27.93
C GLN A 191 24.67 -22.81 26.96
N ASN A 192 24.78 -21.92 25.96
CA ASN A 192 23.77 -21.68 24.95
C ASN A 192 23.95 -22.47 23.66
N LEU A 193 24.95 -23.37 23.60
CA LEU A 193 25.16 -24.26 22.47
C LEU A 193 24.19 -25.46 22.50
N THR A 194 22.92 -25.18 22.28
CA THR A 194 21.81 -26.14 22.39
C THR A 194 20.86 -26.03 21.19
N GLU A 195 19.82 -26.86 21.16
CA GLU A 195 18.75 -26.75 20.16
C GLU A 195 17.83 -25.57 20.46
N VAL A 196 17.57 -24.78 19.42
CA VAL A 196 16.72 -23.58 19.45
C VAL A 196 15.62 -23.73 18.41
N GLY A 197 14.38 -23.50 18.82
CA GLY A 197 13.24 -23.43 17.90
C GLY A 197 12.55 -22.08 18.03
N LEU A 198 12.28 -21.44 16.91
CA LEU A 198 11.51 -20.18 16.88
C LEU A 198 10.09 -20.44 16.37
N ASN A 199 9.16 -19.67 16.91
CA ASN A 199 7.78 -19.57 16.50
C ASN A 199 7.52 -18.10 16.19
N PHE A 200 6.93 -17.83 15.03
CA PHE A 200 6.54 -16.49 14.63
C PHE A 200 5.03 -16.36 14.69
N LYS A 201 4.52 -15.31 15.33
CA LYS A 201 3.09 -15.00 15.21
C LYS A 201 2.76 -14.61 13.78
N GLN A 202 1.78 -15.27 13.17
CA GLN A 202 1.35 -14.93 11.82
C GLN A 202 0.66 -13.55 11.78
N VAL A 203 0.62 -13.00 10.57
CA VAL A 203 -0.09 -11.77 10.17
C VAL A 203 -1.55 -11.75 10.64
N ASN A 204 -2.20 -12.92 10.77
CA ASN A 204 -3.59 -13.06 11.21
C ASN A 204 -3.79 -12.90 12.72
N GLY A 205 -2.71 -12.83 13.52
CA GLY A 205 -2.76 -12.64 14.97
C GLY A 205 -3.25 -13.85 15.77
N VAL A 206 -3.57 -14.98 15.12
CA VAL A 206 -4.23 -16.14 15.75
C VAL A 206 -3.37 -17.40 15.69
N ASN A 207 -2.69 -17.65 14.57
CA ASN A 207 -1.90 -18.87 14.39
C ASN A 207 -0.40 -18.57 14.49
N ASP A 208 0.33 -19.43 15.20
CA ASP A 208 1.79 -19.39 15.25
C ASP A 208 2.37 -20.26 14.12
N TYR A 209 3.40 -19.75 13.46
CA TYR A 209 4.19 -20.53 12.51
C TYR A 209 5.46 -21.02 13.18
N LYS A 210 5.49 -22.31 13.50
CA LYS A 210 6.66 -22.98 14.09
C LYS A 210 7.64 -23.35 12.99
N ILE A 211 8.89 -22.90 13.11
CA ILE A 211 9.98 -23.38 12.26
C ILE A 211 10.67 -24.59 12.89
N GLU A 212 11.45 -25.29 12.08
CA GLU A 212 12.30 -26.40 12.50
C GLU A 212 13.29 -25.96 13.59
N THR A 213 13.57 -26.85 14.54
CA THR A 213 14.59 -26.61 15.58
C THR A 213 15.99 -26.75 14.99
N VAL A 214 16.88 -25.85 15.36
CA VAL A 214 18.27 -25.79 14.88
C VAL A 214 19.22 -25.90 16.05
N ARG A 215 20.25 -26.73 15.92
CA ARG A 215 21.33 -26.80 16.90
C ARG A 215 22.26 -25.60 16.74
N ILE A 216 22.50 -24.89 17.83
CA ILE A 216 23.54 -23.84 17.91
C ILE A 216 24.82 -24.51 18.40
N SER A 217 25.87 -24.51 17.58
CA SER A 217 27.17 -25.06 17.97
C SER A 217 28.32 -24.45 17.18
N THR A 218 29.54 -24.92 17.44
CA THR A 218 30.77 -24.56 16.72
C THR A 218 31.05 -25.48 15.52
N SER A 219 30.19 -26.48 15.27
CA SER A 219 30.34 -27.42 14.15
C SER A 219 29.78 -26.84 12.85
N ALA A 220 30.28 -27.33 11.71
CA ALA A 220 29.76 -26.96 10.40
C ALA A 220 28.26 -27.32 10.26
N GLY A 221 27.50 -26.48 9.56
CA GLY A 221 26.05 -26.69 9.35
C GLY A 221 25.19 -26.43 10.59
N THR A 222 25.74 -25.79 11.63
CA THR A 222 25.03 -25.41 12.86
C THR A 222 25.25 -23.93 13.17
N GLY A 223 24.54 -23.39 14.16
CA GLY A 223 24.68 -21.99 14.58
C GLY A 223 23.61 -21.07 14.03
N ILE A 224 23.82 -19.76 14.18
CA ILE A 224 22.84 -18.75 13.76
C ILE A 224 22.73 -18.69 12.23
N GLY A 225 23.80 -19.00 11.49
CA GLY A 225 23.77 -19.09 10.04
C GLY A 225 22.69 -20.06 9.54
N ALA A 226 22.72 -21.30 10.02
CA ALA A 226 21.72 -22.33 9.70
C ALA A 226 20.29 -21.91 10.13
N LEU A 227 20.15 -21.26 11.28
CA LEU A 227 18.86 -20.73 11.73
C LEU A 227 18.32 -19.64 10.79
N SER A 228 19.18 -18.73 10.34
CA SER A 228 18.78 -17.67 9.40
C SER A 228 18.36 -18.23 8.04
N GLU A 229 19.01 -19.28 7.56
CA GLU A 229 18.66 -19.96 6.31
C GLU A 229 17.25 -20.59 6.40
N ILE A 230 16.95 -21.25 7.52
CA ILE A 230 15.62 -21.82 7.76
C ILE A 230 14.54 -20.75 7.83
N ILE A 231 14.81 -19.60 8.48
CA ILE A 231 13.87 -18.47 8.50
C ILE A 231 13.65 -17.94 7.08
N ASN A 232 14.72 -17.72 6.33
CA ASN A 232 14.66 -17.19 4.97
C ASN A 232 13.93 -18.13 4.00
N ARG A 233 14.06 -19.45 4.17
CA ARG A 233 13.31 -20.47 3.42
C ARG A 233 11.79 -20.30 3.56
N PHE A 234 11.31 -19.81 4.70
CA PHE A 234 9.89 -19.55 4.97
C PHE A 234 9.52 -18.06 4.91
N SER A 235 10.40 -17.19 4.40
CA SER A 235 10.22 -15.74 4.41
C SER A 235 8.95 -15.25 3.71
N ASN A 236 8.54 -15.88 2.60
CA ASN A 236 7.30 -15.54 1.88
C ASN A 236 6.04 -15.76 2.74
N THR A 237 6.04 -16.80 3.59
CA THR A 237 4.91 -17.10 4.47
C THR A 237 4.94 -16.26 5.74
N LEU A 238 6.15 -15.99 6.26
CA LEU A 238 6.35 -15.25 7.51
C LEU A 238 6.27 -13.72 7.32
N GLY A 239 6.59 -13.23 6.12
CA GLY A 239 6.87 -11.82 5.87
C GLY A 239 8.11 -11.32 6.63
N VAL A 240 9.03 -12.21 7.02
CA VAL A 240 10.23 -11.90 7.79
C VAL A 240 11.44 -12.50 7.08
N ARG A 241 12.48 -11.69 6.90
CA ARG A 241 13.82 -12.11 6.47
C ARG A 241 14.76 -12.09 7.65
N ALA A 242 15.77 -12.93 7.61
CA ALA A 242 16.80 -13.02 8.64
C ALA A 242 18.20 -12.81 8.04
N SER A 243 19.04 -12.12 8.79
CA SER A 243 20.48 -12.03 8.53
C SER A 243 21.24 -12.29 9.83
N TYR A 244 22.49 -12.70 9.73
CA TYR A 244 23.33 -13.00 10.89
C TYR A 244 24.60 -12.17 10.87
N ASN A 245 25.17 -11.95 12.04
CA ASN A 245 26.50 -11.41 12.19
C ASN A 245 27.18 -12.08 13.39
N VAL A 246 28.17 -12.92 13.10
CA VAL A 246 28.95 -13.63 14.11
C VAL A 246 30.38 -13.11 14.06
N MET A 247 30.72 -12.24 15.00
CA MET A 247 32.04 -11.66 15.13
C MET A 247 32.45 -11.49 16.60
N ALA A 248 33.65 -11.95 16.94
CA ALA A 248 34.28 -11.71 18.23
C ALA A 248 35.37 -10.64 18.07
N THR A 249 35.33 -9.58 18.88
CA THR A 249 36.27 -8.46 18.81
C THR A 249 36.98 -8.26 20.15
N GLY A 250 38.28 -7.98 20.09
CA GLY A 250 39.07 -7.61 21.26
C GLY A 250 38.58 -6.30 21.85
N GLY A 251 38.66 -6.13 23.18
CA GLY A 251 38.29 -4.87 23.82
C GLY A 251 39.34 -3.78 23.62
N THR A 252 40.61 -4.18 23.63
CA THR A 252 41.78 -3.33 23.42
C THR A 252 42.63 -3.89 22.27
N PRO A 253 43.57 -3.10 21.73
CA PRO A 253 44.45 -3.58 20.66
C PRO A 253 45.26 -4.79 21.10
N VAL A 254 45.68 -5.62 20.13
CA VAL A 254 46.47 -6.83 20.41
C VAL A 254 47.73 -6.46 21.19
N GLN A 255 47.94 -7.12 22.33
CA GLN A 255 49.11 -6.88 23.19
C GLN A 255 50.27 -7.78 22.78
N SER A 256 51.50 -7.37 23.12
CA SER A 256 52.66 -8.21 22.87
C SER A 256 52.69 -9.42 23.81
N GLY A 257 53.01 -10.61 23.30
CA GLY A 257 53.13 -11.80 24.13
C GLY A 257 53.15 -13.10 23.35
N THR A 258 53.04 -14.22 24.06
CA THR A 258 52.95 -15.57 23.48
C THR A 258 51.55 -16.13 23.71
N VAL A 259 50.92 -16.61 22.64
CA VAL A 259 49.65 -17.34 22.74
C VAL A 259 49.96 -18.84 22.78
N ARG A 260 49.73 -19.50 23.91
CA ARG A 260 49.96 -20.94 24.09
C ARG A 260 48.64 -21.70 24.01
N GLU A 261 48.72 -22.92 23.48
CA GLU A 261 47.58 -23.87 23.40
C GLU A 261 46.34 -23.25 22.73
N LEU A 262 46.57 -22.47 21.66
CA LEU A 262 45.47 -21.85 20.94
C LEU A 262 44.66 -22.94 20.22
N THR A 263 43.37 -23.02 20.56
CA THR A 263 42.39 -23.82 19.83
C THR A 263 41.20 -22.94 19.45
N ILE A 264 40.69 -23.14 18.24
CA ILE A 264 39.50 -22.45 17.74
C ILE A 264 38.53 -23.49 17.21
N ASN A 265 37.28 -23.46 17.69
CA ASN A 265 36.23 -24.42 17.33
C ASN A 265 36.68 -25.90 17.46
N GLY A 266 37.54 -26.19 18.44
CA GLY A 266 38.09 -27.53 18.68
C GLY A 266 39.27 -27.93 17.79
N VAL A 267 39.73 -27.06 16.88
CA VAL A 267 40.93 -27.27 16.07
C VAL A 267 42.13 -26.65 16.76
N GLU A 268 43.18 -27.44 16.96
CA GLU A 268 44.44 -26.96 17.54
C GLU A 268 45.28 -26.18 16.51
N ILE A 269 45.63 -24.95 16.88
CA ILE A 269 46.60 -24.09 16.17
C ILE A 269 47.97 -24.21 16.84
N GLY A 270 48.00 -24.41 18.15
CA GLY A 270 49.22 -24.59 18.94
C GLY A 270 49.72 -23.29 19.54
N THR A 271 51.05 -23.13 19.63
CA THR A 271 51.66 -21.95 20.25
C THR A 271 52.12 -20.94 19.20
N VAL A 272 51.67 -19.69 19.33
CA VAL A 272 52.12 -18.55 18.54
C VAL A 272 53.06 -17.71 19.42
N ASN A 273 54.36 -17.83 19.15
CA ASN A 273 55.40 -17.08 19.86
C ASN A 273 55.51 -15.65 19.31
N ASP A 274 55.95 -14.74 20.19
CA ASP A 274 56.35 -13.37 19.84
C ASP A 274 55.33 -12.62 18.97
N VAL A 275 54.08 -12.62 19.42
CA VAL A 275 53.05 -11.71 18.90
C VAL A 275 53.45 -10.31 19.32
N HIS A 276 53.66 -9.43 18.35
CA HIS A 276 53.94 -8.02 18.60
C HIS A 276 52.64 -7.24 18.84
N LYS A 277 52.77 -6.05 19.43
CA LYS A 277 51.62 -5.15 19.61
C LYS A 277 50.96 -4.86 18.25
N ASN A 278 49.62 -4.86 18.23
CA ASN A 278 48.82 -4.75 17.01
C ASN A 278 49.17 -5.82 15.96
N ASP A 279 49.67 -6.99 16.38
CA ASP A 279 50.15 -8.08 15.51
C ASP A 279 50.86 -7.56 14.24
N ALA A 280 51.83 -6.67 14.42
CA ALA A 280 52.47 -5.95 13.30
C ALA A 280 53.11 -6.88 12.25
N ASP A 281 53.52 -8.08 12.67
CA ASP A 281 54.09 -9.12 11.81
C ASP A 281 53.03 -10.06 11.21
N GLY A 282 51.75 -9.87 11.56
CA GLY A 282 50.63 -10.71 11.15
C GLY A 282 50.70 -12.15 11.65
N ARG A 283 51.51 -12.45 12.67
CA ARG A 283 51.75 -13.84 13.13
C ARG A 283 50.48 -14.47 13.68
N LEU A 284 49.77 -13.76 14.54
CA LEU A 284 48.54 -14.25 15.16
C LEU A 284 47.44 -14.41 14.12
N THR A 285 47.24 -13.40 13.27
CA THR A 285 46.23 -13.44 12.20
C THR A 285 46.52 -14.56 11.19
N ASN A 286 47.78 -14.72 10.75
CA ASN A 286 48.15 -15.78 9.81
C ASN A 286 48.04 -17.18 10.43
N ALA A 287 48.42 -17.35 11.70
CA ALA A 287 48.27 -18.63 12.40
C ALA A 287 46.81 -19.07 12.46
N ILE A 288 45.89 -18.16 12.77
CA ILE A 288 44.44 -18.44 12.78
C ILE A 288 43.92 -18.70 11.37
N ASN A 289 44.30 -17.88 10.39
CA ASN A 289 43.85 -18.03 9.01
C ASN A 289 44.38 -19.28 8.30
N SER A 290 45.48 -19.88 8.79
CA SER A 290 46.01 -21.14 8.25
C SER A 290 45.05 -22.33 8.40
N VAL A 291 44.12 -22.25 9.35
CA VAL A 291 43.11 -23.30 9.63
C VAL A 291 41.67 -22.85 9.34
N LYS A 292 41.47 -21.72 8.65
CA LYS A 292 40.15 -21.11 8.45
C LYS A 292 39.11 -22.03 7.80
N ASP A 293 39.52 -22.89 6.88
CA ASP A 293 38.62 -23.83 6.19
C ASP A 293 38.13 -24.95 7.13
N ARG A 294 38.91 -25.27 8.17
CA ARG A 294 38.55 -26.27 9.19
C ARG A 294 37.75 -25.63 10.33
N THR A 295 38.16 -24.45 10.79
CA THR A 295 37.52 -23.75 11.90
C THR A 295 36.23 -23.04 11.49
N GLY A 296 36.13 -22.60 10.23
CA GLY A 296 35.08 -21.71 9.73
C GLY A 296 35.26 -20.24 10.14
N VAL A 297 36.41 -19.89 10.72
CA VAL A 297 36.69 -18.58 11.33
C VAL A 297 37.85 -17.90 10.61
N GLU A 298 37.63 -16.66 10.20
CA GLU A 298 38.62 -15.78 9.60
C GLU A 298 39.02 -14.69 10.59
N ALA A 299 40.32 -14.52 10.77
CA ALA A 299 40.91 -13.46 11.57
C ALA A 299 41.25 -12.24 10.68
N SER A 300 40.90 -11.06 11.17
CA SER A 300 41.31 -9.78 10.60
C SER A 300 41.63 -8.78 11.71
N MET A 301 42.23 -7.65 11.34
CA MET A 301 42.53 -6.57 12.26
C MET A 301 41.70 -5.34 11.92
N ASP A 302 41.17 -4.67 12.95
CA ASP A 302 40.53 -3.37 12.76
C ASP A 302 41.52 -2.21 12.71
N ILE A 303 41.03 -1.03 12.33
CA ILE A 303 41.82 0.20 12.27
C ILE A 303 42.40 0.65 13.62
N GLN A 304 41.86 0.15 14.74
CA GLN A 304 42.32 0.43 16.10
C GLN A 304 43.38 -0.57 16.56
N GLY A 305 43.70 -1.61 15.78
CA GLY A 305 44.65 -2.67 16.11
C GLY A 305 44.05 -3.81 16.94
N ARG A 306 42.72 -3.88 17.05
CA ARG A 306 41.99 -4.96 17.73
C ARG A 306 41.85 -6.14 16.77
N ILE A 307 41.93 -7.37 17.29
CA ILE A 307 41.69 -8.58 16.51
C ILE A 307 40.18 -8.84 16.40
N ASN A 308 39.73 -9.15 15.20
CA ASN A 308 38.38 -9.57 14.87
C ASN A 308 38.41 -11.00 14.36
N LEU A 309 37.58 -11.86 14.94
CA LEU A 309 37.31 -13.19 14.42
C LEU A 309 35.90 -13.22 13.86
N HIS A 310 35.77 -13.40 12.55
CA HIS A 310 34.50 -13.49 11.85
C HIS A 310 34.22 -14.94 11.45
N SER A 311 32.98 -15.39 11.65
CA SER A 311 32.55 -16.73 11.22
C SER A 311 31.87 -16.64 9.86
N ILE A 312 32.41 -17.38 8.88
CA ILE A 312 32.02 -17.27 7.46
C ILE A 312 30.61 -17.86 7.23
N ASP A 313 30.31 -19.00 7.86
CA ASP A 313 29.04 -19.72 7.71
C ASP A 313 28.07 -19.49 8.88
N GLY A 314 28.40 -18.58 9.81
CA GLY A 314 27.54 -18.23 10.93
C GLY A 314 27.48 -19.29 12.05
N ARG A 315 28.44 -20.22 12.11
CA ARG A 315 28.66 -21.08 13.28
C ARG A 315 29.19 -20.27 14.47
N ALA A 316 28.99 -20.74 15.69
CA ALA A 316 29.54 -20.09 16.88
C ALA A 316 31.08 -20.15 16.88
N ILE A 317 31.73 -19.15 17.49
CA ILE A 317 33.18 -19.05 17.63
C ILE A 317 33.57 -19.39 19.06
N SER A 318 34.18 -20.55 19.28
CA SER A 318 34.82 -20.90 20.54
C SER A 318 36.33 -20.72 20.41
N VAL A 319 36.91 -19.91 21.29
CA VAL A 319 38.35 -19.69 21.38
C VAL A 319 38.83 -20.15 22.73
N HIS A 320 39.87 -20.97 22.75
CA HIS A 320 40.54 -21.37 23.97
C HIS A 320 42.05 -21.14 23.84
N ALA A 321 42.66 -20.62 24.90
CA ALA A 321 44.11 -20.43 25.00
C ALA A 321 44.55 -20.48 26.47
N ALA A 322 45.82 -20.79 26.76
CA ALA A 322 46.30 -20.85 28.14
C ALA A 322 46.12 -19.51 28.91
N SER A 323 46.07 -19.54 30.25
CA SER A 323 45.64 -18.40 31.09
C SER A 323 46.35 -17.06 30.86
N ALA A 324 47.65 -17.05 30.56
CA ALA A 324 48.37 -15.80 30.26
C ALA A 324 48.13 -15.27 28.83
N SER A 325 47.67 -16.14 27.93
CA SER A 325 47.53 -15.87 26.50
C SER A 325 46.27 -15.08 26.15
N GLY A 326 45.26 -15.07 27.03
CA GLY A 326 44.05 -14.25 26.85
C GLY A 326 44.29 -12.73 26.86
N GLN A 327 45.37 -12.27 27.48
CA GLN A 327 45.75 -10.85 27.50
C GLN A 327 46.22 -10.35 26.13
N VAL A 328 46.76 -11.25 25.29
CA VAL A 328 47.22 -10.92 23.92
C VAL A 328 46.04 -10.48 23.06
N PHE A 329 44.86 -11.07 23.23
CA PHE A 329 43.64 -10.73 22.48
C PHE A 329 42.95 -9.44 22.96
N GLY A 330 43.50 -8.76 23.98
CA GLY A 330 43.00 -7.46 24.42
C GLY A 330 41.65 -7.50 25.16
N GLY A 331 41.20 -8.66 25.65
CA GLY A 331 39.95 -8.82 26.40
C GLY A 331 38.69 -8.67 25.54
N GLY A 332 37.66 -7.99 26.04
CA GLY A 332 36.38 -7.82 25.33
C GLY A 332 35.65 -9.15 25.13
N ASN A 333 35.33 -9.49 23.88
CA ASN A 333 34.76 -10.81 23.58
C ASN A 333 35.71 -11.97 23.89
N PHE A 334 37.01 -11.72 24.06
CA PHE A 334 37.98 -12.77 24.43
C PHE A 334 38.23 -12.84 25.95
N ALA A 335 37.47 -12.09 26.75
CA ALA A 335 37.53 -12.22 28.20
C ALA A 335 37.02 -13.61 28.63
N GLY A 336 37.92 -14.41 29.21
CA GLY A 336 37.62 -15.77 29.69
C GLY A 336 37.95 -16.91 28.73
N ILE A 337 38.66 -16.64 27.62
CA ILE A 337 39.13 -17.71 26.70
C ILE A 337 40.08 -18.72 27.36
N SER A 338 40.59 -18.42 28.55
CA SER A 338 41.38 -19.37 29.34
C SER A 338 40.56 -20.44 30.06
N GLY A 339 39.23 -20.28 30.11
CA GLY A 339 38.32 -21.30 30.60
C GLY A 339 37.85 -22.21 29.47
N THR A 340 37.29 -23.37 29.82
CA THR A 340 36.81 -24.39 28.87
C THR A 340 35.42 -24.09 28.28
N GLN A 341 34.77 -23.00 28.72
CA GLN A 341 33.37 -22.68 28.40
C GLN A 341 33.25 -21.31 27.72
N HIS A 342 34.01 -21.08 26.65
CA HIS A 342 33.95 -19.82 25.91
C HIS A 342 33.38 -20.03 24.51
N ALA A 343 32.31 -19.32 24.15
CA ALA A 343 31.72 -19.36 22.81
C ALA A 343 31.01 -18.04 22.47
N VAL A 344 31.21 -17.53 21.25
CA VAL A 344 30.50 -16.38 20.71
C VAL A 344 29.52 -16.88 19.67
N ILE A 345 28.24 -16.87 20.00
CA ILE A 345 27.16 -17.35 19.11
C ILE A 345 26.88 -16.33 17.99
N GLY A 346 27.15 -15.04 18.25
CA GLY A 346 26.83 -13.93 17.36
C GLY A 346 25.39 -13.46 17.50
N ARG A 347 24.92 -12.69 16.53
CA ARG A 347 23.60 -12.05 16.54
C ARG A 347 22.77 -12.45 15.33
N LEU A 348 21.46 -12.52 15.55
CA LEU A 348 20.45 -12.73 14.52
C LEU A 348 19.64 -11.45 14.41
N THR A 349 19.50 -10.96 13.19
CA THR A 349 18.68 -9.80 12.83
C THR A 349 17.50 -10.28 12.01
N LEU A 350 16.31 -9.88 12.41
CA LEU A 350 15.06 -10.08 11.71
C LEU A 350 14.64 -8.76 11.07
N THR A 351 14.15 -8.83 9.84
CA THR A 351 13.71 -7.66 9.09
C THR A 351 12.38 -7.96 8.43
N ARG A 352 11.44 -7.04 8.58
CA ARG A 352 10.11 -7.09 7.97
C ARG A 352 9.84 -5.78 7.25
N THR A 353 9.32 -5.87 6.03
CA THR A 353 9.00 -4.72 5.16
C THR A 353 7.61 -4.14 5.43
N ASP A 354 7.18 -4.13 6.69
CA ASP A 354 5.99 -3.44 7.15
C ASP A 354 6.25 -2.77 8.51
N ALA A 355 5.26 -2.06 9.04
CA ALA A 355 5.40 -1.32 10.30
C ALA A 355 5.15 -2.17 11.57
N ARG A 356 4.78 -3.45 11.43
CA ARG A 356 4.32 -4.29 12.54
C ARG A 356 5.47 -5.01 13.21
N ASP A 357 5.32 -5.17 14.52
CA ASP A 357 6.27 -5.85 15.39
C ASP A 357 6.49 -7.33 15.05
N ILE A 358 7.72 -7.83 15.18
CA ILE A 358 8.09 -9.23 14.90
C ILE A 358 8.04 -10.01 16.22
N ILE A 359 6.86 -10.53 16.55
CA ILE A 359 6.71 -11.30 17.77
C ILE A 359 7.29 -12.71 17.58
N VAL A 360 8.40 -12.96 18.27
CA VAL A 360 9.07 -14.27 18.33
C VAL A 360 8.82 -14.94 19.68
N SER A 361 8.52 -16.24 19.64
CA SER A 361 8.49 -17.12 20.81
C SER A 361 9.16 -18.44 20.45
N GLY A 362 9.22 -19.40 21.37
CA GLY A 362 9.66 -20.76 21.05
C GLY A 362 10.45 -21.43 22.17
N VAL A 363 11.20 -22.47 21.80
CA VAL A 363 12.04 -23.24 22.73
C VAL A 363 13.44 -22.69 22.68
N ASN A 364 14.02 -22.37 23.85
CA ASN A 364 15.40 -21.90 23.97
C ASN A 364 15.73 -20.65 23.13
N PHE A 365 14.74 -19.91 22.63
CA PHE A 365 14.93 -18.68 21.83
C PHE A 365 15.72 -17.57 22.57
N SER A 366 15.78 -17.63 23.90
CA SER A 366 16.68 -16.79 24.72
C SER A 366 18.17 -17.06 24.46
N HIS A 367 18.54 -18.26 24.03
CA HIS A 367 19.93 -18.67 23.80
C HIS A 367 20.52 -18.05 22.51
N VAL A 368 19.66 -17.56 21.62
CA VAL A 368 20.03 -16.72 20.45
C VAL A 368 19.75 -15.23 20.69
N GLY A 369 19.45 -14.84 21.93
CA GLY A 369 19.38 -13.45 22.38
C GLY A 369 18.03 -12.74 22.18
N PHE A 370 16.95 -13.46 21.87
CA PHE A 370 15.59 -12.92 21.76
C PHE A 370 14.81 -13.06 23.08
N HIS A 371 15.23 -12.42 24.18
CA HIS A 371 14.49 -12.47 25.46
C HIS A 371 14.15 -11.06 26.00
N SER A 372 12.91 -10.91 26.48
CA SER A 372 12.37 -9.71 27.15
C SER A 372 13.18 -9.14 28.33
N ALA A 373 14.00 -9.94 29.03
CA ALA A 373 14.72 -9.50 30.24
C ALA A 373 16.02 -8.72 29.94
N GLN A 374 16.51 -8.72 28.70
CA GLN A 374 17.85 -8.21 28.36
C GLN A 374 17.87 -7.34 27.07
N GLY A 375 16.68 -6.94 26.58
CA GLY A 375 16.48 -5.97 25.50
C GLY A 375 16.88 -6.47 24.11
N VAL A 376 15.89 -6.80 23.28
CA VAL A 376 16.08 -6.90 21.82
C VAL A 376 16.21 -5.48 21.28
N ALA A 377 17.16 -5.24 20.38
CA ALA A 377 17.27 -3.94 19.73
C ALA A 377 16.21 -3.88 18.62
N GLU A 378 15.20 -3.06 18.81
CA GLU A 378 14.05 -2.97 17.92
C GLU A 378 13.85 -1.54 17.42
N TYR A 379 13.56 -1.38 16.13
CA TYR A 379 13.28 -0.07 15.56
C TYR A 379 12.46 -0.19 14.27
N THR A 380 11.54 0.76 14.06
CA THR A 380 10.81 0.91 12.80
C THR A 380 11.23 2.20 12.14
N VAL A 381 11.87 2.09 10.98
CA VAL A 381 12.28 3.23 10.15
C VAL A 381 11.28 3.43 9.00
N ASN A 382 11.19 4.63 8.46
CA ASN A 382 10.41 4.97 7.26
C ASN A 382 11.30 5.56 6.17
N LEU A 383 10.77 5.76 4.97
CA LEU A 383 11.55 6.25 3.83
C LEU A 383 12.11 7.66 4.06
N ARG A 384 11.42 8.53 4.81
CA ARG A 384 11.92 9.86 5.17
C ARG A 384 13.22 9.82 5.97
N ALA A 385 13.43 8.80 6.81
CA ALA A 385 14.64 8.66 7.61
C ALA A 385 15.92 8.60 6.76
N VAL A 386 15.82 8.23 5.47
CA VAL A 386 16.94 8.24 4.53
C VAL A 386 17.58 9.63 4.38
N ARG A 387 16.82 10.72 4.59
CA ARG A 387 17.34 12.10 4.54
C ARG A 387 18.21 12.46 5.76
N GLY A 388 18.09 11.69 6.85
CA GLY A 388 18.77 11.92 8.11
C GLY A 388 19.89 10.91 8.38
N ILE A 389 20.48 11.02 9.56
CA ILE A 389 21.45 10.06 10.08
C ILE A 389 20.70 8.86 10.66
N PHE A 390 21.12 7.65 10.31
CA PHE A 390 20.71 6.44 11.01
C PHE A 390 21.48 6.35 12.33
N ASP A 391 20.79 6.67 13.42
CA ASP A 391 21.35 6.77 14.77
C ASP A 391 21.79 5.41 15.35
N ALA A 392 22.27 5.42 16.59
CA ALA A 392 22.71 4.21 17.28
C ALA A 392 21.59 3.17 17.48
N ASN A 393 20.34 3.59 17.60
CA ASN A 393 19.19 2.68 17.75
C ASN A 393 18.93 1.94 16.44
N VAL A 394 18.90 2.68 15.32
CA VAL A 394 18.78 2.09 13.97
C VAL A 394 19.96 1.18 13.69
N ALA A 395 21.19 1.59 14.01
CA ALA A 395 22.39 0.78 13.83
C ALA A 395 22.30 -0.56 14.60
N SER A 396 21.85 -0.51 15.86
CA SER A 396 21.71 -1.71 16.69
C SER A 396 20.58 -2.63 16.19
N ALA A 397 19.41 -2.06 15.87
CA ALA A 397 18.25 -2.80 15.39
C ALA A 397 18.45 -3.42 14.01
N ALA A 398 19.20 -2.73 13.13
CA ALA A 398 19.56 -3.25 11.81
C ALA A 398 20.61 -4.35 11.85
N GLY A 399 21.30 -4.56 12.98
CA GLY A 399 22.37 -5.56 13.08
C GLY A 399 23.73 -5.07 12.57
N ALA A 400 23.97 -3.76 12.56
CA ALA A 400 25.29 -3.20 12.24
C ALA A 400 26.34 -3.52 13.33
N ASN A 401 25.88 -3.75 14.56
CA ASN A 401 26.75 -4.04 15.70
C ASN A 401 26.81 -5.55 15.92
N ALA A 402 27.94 -6.20 15.67
CA ALA A 402 28.08 -7.63 15.98
C ALA A 402 28.22 -7.90 17.49
N ASN A 403 28.84 -6.96 18.21
CA ASN A 403 29.16 -7.04 19.63
C ASN A 403 29.27 -5.64 20.26
N GLY A 404 29.57 -5.57 21.56
CA GLY A 404 29.69 -4.30 22.29
C GLY A 404 30.81 -3.39 21.76
N ALA A 405 31.95 -3.97 21.37
CA ALA A 405 33.07 -3.20 20.81
C ALA A 405 32.71 -2.49 19.49
N GLN A 406 31.89 -3.12 18.65
CA GLN A 406 31.37 -2.50 17.43
C GLN A 406 30.26 -1.47 17.73
N ALA A 407 29.47 -1.70 18.79
CA ALA A 407 28.45 -0.74 19.23
C ALA A 407 29.08 0.58 19.71
N GLU A 408 30.26 0.54 20.34
CA GLU A 408 31.03 1.73 20.69
C GLU A 408 31.48 2.51 19.46
N THR A 409 31.98 1.82 18.42
CA THR A 409 32.35 2.43 17.14
C THR A 409 31.16 3.10 16.46
N ASN A 410 29.97 2.49 16.54
CA ASN A 410 28.73 2.99 15.96
C ASN A 410 27.89 3.83 16.93
N SER A 411 28.49 4.37 18.00
CA SER A 411 27.79 5.20 19.00
C SER A 411 27.15 6.47 18.42
N GLN A 412 27.68 6.96 17.30
CA GLN A 412 27.13 8.10 16.54
C GLN A 412 26.22 7.66 15.37
N GLY A 413 25.89 6.37 15.28
CA GLY A 413 25.14 5.79 14.17
C GLY A 413 26.02 5.30 13.01
N ILE A 414 25.38 4.98 11.88
CA ILE A 414 26.03 4.39 10.69
C ILE A 414 26.05 5.34 9.49
N GLY A 415 25.98 6.65 9.74
CA GLY A 415 25.92 7.69 8.72
C GLY A 415 24.51 7.94 8.18
N ALA A 416 24.41 8.86 7.23
CA ALA A 416 23.14 9.22 6.60
C ALA A 416 22.80 8.31 5.42
N GLY A 417 21.57 7.79 5.38
CA GLY A 417 21.05 6.96 4.30
C GLY A 417 22.03 5.90 3.78
N VAL A 418 22.42 5.99 2.50
CA VAL A 418 23.26 4.99 1.80
C VAL A 418 24.77 5.18 1.99
N THR A 419 25.21 6.05 2.90
CA THR A 419 26.66 6.33 3.11
C THR A 419 27.45 5.17 3.72
N SER A 420 26.76 4.18 4.28
CA SER A 420 27.35 2.92 4.75
C SER A 420 26.74 1.71 4.03
N LEU A 421 27.47 0.60 3.99
CA LEU A 421 26.99 -0.67 3.44
C LEU A 421 25.65 -1.06 4.07
N LYS A 422 25.57 -1.00 5.41
CA LYS A 422 24.36 -1.39 6.12
C LYS A 422 23.22 -0.40 5.92
N GLY A 423 23.51 0.90 5.87
CA GLY A 423 22.52 1.92 5.53
C GLY A 423 21.93 1.72 4.12
N ALA A 424 22.76 1.36 3.15
CA ALA A 424 22.32 1.05 1.79
C ALA A 424 21.37 -0.16 1.74
N MET A 425 21.65 -1.22 2.50
CA MET A 425 20.74 -2.38 2.62
C MET A 425 19.38 -1.99 3.23
N ILE A 426 19.38 -1.17 4.29
CA ILE A 426 18.14 -0.68 4.90
C ILE A 426 17.32 0.13 3.88
N VAL A 427 17.97 1.00 3.10
CA VAL A 427 17.31 1.83 2.08
C VAL A 427 16.70 0.96 0.97
N MET A 428 17.33 -0.17 0.60
CA MET A 428 16.73 -1.13 -0.34
C MET A 428 15.43 -1.72 0.21
N ASP A 429 15.44 -2.18 1.47
CA ASP A 429 14.23 -2.73 2.11
C ASP A 429 13.14 -1.65 2.27
N MET A 430 13.51 -0.40 2.53
CA MET A 430 12.57 0.74 2.58
C MET A 430 11.95 1.00 1.21
N ALA A 431 12.74 0.98 0.13
CA ALA A 431 12.23 1.18 -1.21
C ALA A 431 11.29 0.04 -1.63
N ASP A 432 11.61 -1.22 -1.28
CA ASP A 432 10.75 -2.38 -1.54
C ASP A 432 9.44 -2.33 -0.74
N SER A 433 9.52 -1.93 0.53
CA SER A 433 8.36 -1.69 1.38
C SER A 433 7.47 -0.59 0.80
N ALA A 434 8.07 0.54 0.42
CA ALA A 434 7.37 1.69 -0.16
C ALA A 434 6.67 1.31 -1.46
N ARG A 435 7.37 0.60 -2.34
CA ARG A 435 6.81 0.12 -3.61
C ARG A 435 5.60 -0.79 -3.37
N THR A 436 5.74 -1.78 -2.49
CA THR A 436 4.64 -2.70 -2.16
C THR A 436 3.42 -1.97 -1.59
N GLN A 437 3.64 -0.93 -0.79
CA GLN A 437 2.57 -0.09 -0.26
C GLN A 437 1.89 0.75 -1.36
N LEU A 438 2.65 1.37 -2.27
CA LEU A 438 2.09 2.10 -3.41
C LEU A 438 1.32 1.17 -4.37
N ASP A 439 1.86 -0.02 -4.66
CA ASP A 439 1.20 -1.03 -5.50
C ASP A 439 -0.16 -1.44 -4.89
N LYS A 440 -0.24 -1.55 -3.56
CA LYS A 440 -1.51 -1.81 -2.87
C LYS A 440 -2.50 -0.65 -3.04
N ILE A 441 -2.06 0.60 -2.86
CA ILE A 441 -2.94 1.77 -3.03
C ILE A 441 -3.43 1.88 -4.49
N ARG A 442 -2.55 1.62 -5.47
CA ARG A 442 -2.92 1.58 -6.89
C ARG A 442 -3.91 0.45 -7.20
N SER A 443 -3.73 -0.72 -6.60
CA SER A 443 -4.68 -1.83 -6.71
C SER A 443 -6.07 -1.44 -6.17
N ASP A 444 -6.12 -0.78 -5.01
CA ASP A 444 -7.38 -0.30 -4.43
C ASP A 444 -8.05 0.74 -5.35
N MET A 445 -7.29 1.69 -5.90
CA MET A 445 -7.78 2.66 -6.89
C MET A 445 -8.28 2.01 -8.18
N GLY A 446 -7.57 1.00 -8.69
CA GLY A 446 -8.01 0.22 -9.85
C GLY A 446 -9.33 -0.51 -9.58
N SER A 447 -9.52 -1.02 -8.37
CA SER A 447 -10.79 -1.65 -7.97
C SER A 447 -11.95 -0.65 -7.96
N VAL A 448 -11.75 0.55 -7.41
CA VAL A 448 -12.75 1.64 -7.40
C VAL A 448 -13.05 2.11 -8.83
N GLN A 449 -12.03 2.21 -9.69
CA GLN A 449 -12.23 2.56 -11.10
C GLN A 449 -13.10 1.52 -11.82
N MET A 450 -12.86 0.22 -11.60
CA MET A 450 -13.69 -0.85 -12.17
C MET A 450 -15.13 -0.79 -11.66
N GLU A 451 -15.32 -0.55 -10.37
CA GLU A 451 -16.65 -0.35 -9.77
C GLU A 451 -17.37 0.84 -10.43
N LEU A 452 -16.71 1.98 -10.61
CA LEU A 452 -17.28 3.15 -11.28
C LEU A 452 -17.64 2.87 -12.74
N VAL A 453 -16.78 2.20 -13.51
CA VAL A 453 -17.05 1.86 -14.92
C VAL A 453 -18.25 0.92 -15.04
N THR A 454 -18.31 -0.12 -14.21
CA THR A 454 -19.45 -1.06 -14.22
C THR A 454 -20.76 -0.36 -13.81
N THR A 455 -20.68 0.55 -12.84
CA THR A 455 -21.82 1.35 -12.41
C THR A 455 -22.30 2.31 -13.50
N ILE A 456 -21.38 3.01 -14.19
CA ILE A 456 -21.73 3.87 -15.34
C ILE A 456 -22.50 3.07 -16.40
N ASN A 457 -21.99 1.90 -16.78
CA ASN A 457 -22.65 1.06 -17.79
C ASN A 457 -24.08 0.68 -17.35
N ASN A 458 -24.28 0.33 -16.08
CA ASN A 458 -25.60 0.00 -15.54
C ASN A 458 -26.54 1.23 -15.52
N ILE A 459 -26.06 2.37 -15.05
CA ILE A 459 -26.83 3.61 -14.96
C ILE A 459 -27.20 4.14 -16.34
N SER A 460 -26.29 4.03 -17.32
CA SER A 460 -26.57 4.44 -18.71
C SER A 460 -27.71 3.63 -19.31
N VAL A 461 -27.70 2.30 -19.13
CA VAL A 461 -28.81 1.44 -19.59
C VAL A 461 -30.10 1.80 -18.85
N THR A 462 -30.03 2.01 -17.54
CA THR A 462 -31.20 2.40 -16.74
C THR A 462 -31.76 3.75 -17.17
N GLN A 463 -30.90 4.73 -17.46
CA GLN A 463 -31.30 6.05 -17.93
C GLN A 463 -32.03 5.97 -19.27
N VAL A 464 -31.52 5.17 -20.22
CA VAL A 464 -32.16 4.96 -21.52
C VAL A 464 -33.55 4.32 -21.34
N ASN A 465 -33.66 3.30 -20.48
CA ASN A 465 -34.94 2.63 -20.23
C ASN A 465 -35.96 3.55 -19.51
N VAL A 466 -35.51 4.32 -18.52
CA VAL A 466 -36.37 5.30 -17.82
C VAL A 466 -36.84 6.38 -18.77
N LYS A 467 -35.96 6.87 -19.65
CA LYS A 467 -36.30 7.89 -20.66
C LYS A 467 -37.27 7.33 -21.73
N ALA A 468 -37.10 6.07 -22.13
CA ALA A 468 -38.03 5.40 -23.04
C ALA A 468 -39.42 5.22 -22.39
N ALA A 469 -39.46 4.83 -21.11
CA ALA A 469 -40.70 4.73 -20.35
C ALA A 469 -41.40 6.10 -20.17
N GLU A 470 -40.62 7.17 -19.92
CA GLU A 470 -41.15 8.55 -19.90
C GLU A 470 -41.78 8.93 -21.25
N SER A 471 -41.07 8.69 -22.34
CA SER A 471 -41.52 8.98 -23.72
C SER A 471 -42.83 8.28 -24.04
N GLN A 472 -42.97 6.99 -23.69
CA GLN A 472 -44.21 6.24 -23.92
C GLN A 472 -45.44 6.83 -23.19
N ILE A 473 -45.22 7.53 -22.08
CA ILE A 473 -46.29 8.17 -21.30
C ILE A 473 -46.56 9.59 -21.83
N ARG A 474 -45.50 10.34 -22.15
CA ARG A 474 -45.60 11.79 -22.37
C ARG A 474 -45.67 12.19 -23.84
N ASP A 475 -45.00 11.47 -24.73
CA ASP A 475 -44.88 11.84 -26.13
C ASP A 475 -46.13 11.46 -26.92
N VAL A 476 -46.43 12.21 -27.97
CA VAL A 476 -47.57 11.94 -28.86
C VAL A 476 -47.14 11.06 -30.03
N ASP A 477 -47.99 10.09 -30.39
CA ASP A 477 -47.88 9.41 -31.68
C ASP A 477 -48.41 10.35 -32.77
N PHE A 478 -47.49 10.93 -33.55
CA PHE A 478 -47.83 11.85 -34.63
C PHE A 478 -48.75 11.24 -35.68
N ALA A 479 -48.66 9.93 -35.94
CA ALA A 479 -49.50 9.29 -36.95
C ALA A 479 -50.97 9.26 -36.50
N GLU A 480 -51.20 8.87 -35.25
CA GLU A 480 -52.54 8.85 -34.66
C GLU A 480 -53.11 10.27 -34.49
N GLU A 481 -52.32 11.20 -33.94
CA GLU A 481 -52.79 12.56 -33.69
C GLU A 481 -53.04 13.35 -34.98
N SER A 482 -52.27 13.11 -36.06
CA SER A 482 -52.53 13.70 -37.38
C SER A 482 -53.84 13.22 -38.00
N ALA A 483 -54.19 11.95 -37.79
CA ALA A 483 -55.47 11.39 -38.23
C ALA A 483 -56.63 12.01 -37.42
N ASN A 484 -56.47 12.15 -36.10
CA ASN A 484 -57.43 12.81 -35.22
C ASN A 484 -57.65 14.28 -35.61
N PHE A 485 -56.57 15.04 -35.81
CA PHE A 485 -56.64 16.42 -36.28
C PHE A 485 -57.41 16.56 -37.59
N SER A 486 -57.08 15.70 -38.57
CA SER A 486 -57.75 15.70 -39.88
C SER A 486 -59.25 15.40 -39.75
N LYS A 487 -59.61 14.41 -38.92
CA LYS A 487 -61.01 14.06 -38.61
C LYS A 487 -61.75 15.25 -37.97
N TYR A 488 -61.17 15.87 -36.94
CA TYR A 488 -61.80 17.01 -36.25
C TYR A 488 -61.93 18.25 -37.16
N ASN A 489 -60.98 18.46 -38.07
CA ASN A 489 -61.05 19.54 -39.05
C ASN A 489 -62.21 19.32 -40.05
N ILE A 490 -62.33 18.11 -40.60
CA ILE A 490 -63.46 17.74 -41.48
C ILE A 490 -64.80 17.85 -40.75
N LEU A 491 -64.86 17.42 -39.49
CA LEU A 491 -66.05 17.56 -38.65
C LEU A 491 -66.38 19.03 -38.33
N ALA A 492 -65.39 19.90 -38.20
CA ALA A 492 -65.61 21.33 -37.98
C ALA A 492 -66.26 21.98 -39.20
N GLN A 493 -65.76 21.65 -40.40
CA GLN A 493 -66.34 22.11 -41.66
C GLN A 493 -67.78 21.59 -41.85
N SER A 494 -68.01 20.31 -41.56
CA SER A 494 -69.32 19.66 -41.65
C SER A 494 -70.31 20.19 -40.60
N GLY A 495 -69.84 20.49 -39.38
CA GLY A 495 -70.64 21.08 -38.30
C GLY A 495 -71.07 22.52 -38.60
N SER A 496 -70.19 23.32 -39.22
CA SER A 496 -70.52 24.66 -39.72
C SER A 496 -71.63 24.61 -40.77
N PHE A 497 -71.57 23.65 -41.70
CA PHE A 497 -72.61 23.41 -42.68
C PHE A 497 -73.94 22.96 -42.04
N ALA A 498 -73.89 22.03 -41.08
CA ALA A 498 -75.08 21.55 -40.37
C ALA A 498 -75.78 22.66 -39.56
N MET A 499 -75.01 23.54 -38.90
CA MET A 499 -75.56 24.73 -38.24
C MET A 499 -76.27 25.66 -39.23
N ALA A 500 -75.66 25.93 -40.38
CA ALA A 500 -76.25 26.79 -41.41
C ALA A 500 -77.59 26.21 -41.89
N GLN A 501 -77.65 24.88 -42.10
CA GLN A 501 -78.89 24.18 -42.47
C GLN A 501 -79.93 24.20 -41.34
N ALA A 502 -79.53 23.97 -40.09
CA ALA A 502 -80.44 23.95 -38.93
C ALA A 502 -81.08 25.32 -38.66
N ASN A 503 -80.37 26.41 -38.97
CA ASN A 503 -80.90 27.77 -38.92
C ASN A 503 -81.87 28.03 -40.09
N ALA A 504 -81.58 27.52 -41.29
CA ALA A 504 -82.43 27.68 -42.47
C ALA A 504 -83.78 26.95 -42.35
N VAL A 505 -83.87 25.84 -41.62
CA VAL A 505 -85.12 25.07 -41.43
C VAL A 505 -86.24 25.92 -40.82
N GLN A 506 -85.93 26.94 -40.00
CA GLN A 506 -86.96 27.83 -39.44
C GLN A 506 -87.60 28.76 -40.49
N GLN A 507 -86.94 29.02 -41.62
CA GLN A 507 -87.49 29.83 -42.71
C GLN A 507 -88.67 29.14 -43.40
N ASN A 508 -88.77 27.81 -43.33
CA ASN A 508 -89.91 27.06 -43.89
C ASN A 508 -91.23 27.35 -43.16
N VAL A 509 -91.19 27.88 -41.93
CA VAL A 509 -92.39 28.28 -41.18
C VAL A 509 -93.00 29.57 -41.74
N LEU A 510 -92.18 30.48 -42.29
CA LEU A 510 -92.68 31.68 -42.96
C LEU A 510 -93.52 31.34 -44.20
N ARG A 511 -93.22 30.21 -44.87
CA ARG A 511 -94.01 29.66 -45.99
C ARG A 511 -95.35 29.04 -45.59
N LEU A 512 -95.57 28.75 -44.30
CA LEU A 512 -96.83 28.21 -43.77
C LEU A 512 -97.74 29.30 -43.17
N LEU A 513 -97.21 30.51 -42.98
CA LEU A 513 -97.93 31.67 -42.44
C LEU A 513 -98.32 32.71 -43.51
N GLN A 514 -97.82 32.52 -44.75
CA GLN A 514 -98.28 33.20 -45.96
C GLN A 514 -99.30 32.30 -46.66
#